data_AF-A0A3D2R3C2-F1
#
_entry.id   AF-A0A3D2R3C2-F1
#
_cell.length_a   1.000
_cell.length_b   1.000
_cell.length_c   1.000
_cell.angle_alpha   90.00
_cell.angle_beta   90.00
_cell.angle_gamma   90.00
#
_symmetry.space_group_name_H-M   'P 1'
#
loop_
_entity.id
_entity.type
_entity.pdbx_description
1 polymer ?
#
loop_
_entity_poly.entity_id
_entity_poly.type
_entity_poly.pdbx_seq_one_letter_code
_entity_poly.pdbx_strand_id
1 'polypeptide(L)'
;MSVADKIKALRAELTQHNYRYYVLDEPVISDYEFDQLLIQLQELEQANPQFYDPNSPTQRVGGAVTKNFVTVPHDYRMYSLDNSYS
;
A
#
# COMPACT_ATOMS: atom_id res chain seq x y z
N MET A 1 23.79 10.62 -2.46
CA MET A 1 22.65 9.68 -2.52
C MET A 1 22.21 9.52 -3.96
N SER A 2 22.14 8.29 -4.44
CA SER A 2 21.61 7.99 -5.78
C SER A 2 20.09 8.16 -5.81
N VAL A 3 19.51 8.22 -7.01
CA VAL A 3 18.05 8.24 -7.18
C VAL A 3 17.41 6.97 -6.60
N ALA A 4 18.06 5.82 -6.76
CA ALA A 4 17.63 4.56 -6.18
C ALA A 4 17.55 4.61 -4.64
N ASP A 5 18.55 5.21 -4.00
CA ASP A 5 18.57 5.36 -2.54
C ASP A 5 17.41 6.24 -2.04
N LYS A 6 17.09 7.31 -2.78
CA LYS A 6 15.97 8.20 -2.45
C LYS A 6 14.62 7.49 -2.57
N ILE A 7 14.39 6.75 -3.65
CA ILE A 7 13.18 5.95 -3.84
C ILE A 7 13.04 4.93 -2.72
N LYS A 8 14.13 4.22 -2.38
CA LYS A 8 14.12 3.23 -1.30
C LYS A 8 13.81 3.86 0.06
N ALA A 9 14.38 5.03 0.36
CA ALA A 9 14.11 5.76 1.59
C ALA A 9 12.64 6.18 1.69
N LEU A 10 12.10 6.82 0.65
CA LEU A 10 10.70 7.26 0.60
C LEU A 10 9.72 6.09 0.72
N ARG A 11 10.01 4.95 0.07
CA ARG A 11 9.20 3.73 0.23
C ARG A 11 9.19 3.23 1.66
N ALA A 12 10.34 3.19 2.33
CA ALA A 12 10.44 2.75 3.72
C ALA A 12 9.67 3.69 4.66
N GLU A 13 9.83 5.00 4.46
CA GLU A 13 9.14 6.04 5.23
C GLU A 13 7.62 5.95 5.07
N LEU A 14 7.11 5.96 3.84
CA LEU A 14 5.67 5.82 3.56
C LEU A 14 5.10 4.49 4.08
N THR A 15 5.87 3.40 4.02
CA THR A 15 5.44 2.11 4.59
C THR A 15 5.32 2.19 6.11
N GLN A 16 6.26 2.86 6.77
CA GLN A 16 6.22 3.06 8.21
C GLN A 16 5.03 3.95 8.64
N HIS A 17 4.74 5.02 7.88
CA HIS A 17 3.57 5.86 8.13
C HIS A 17 2.26 5.10 7.92
N ASN A 18 2.15 4.30 6.86
CA ASN A 18 1.01 3.41 6.64
C ASN A 18 0.80 2.42 7.79
N TYR A 19 1.88 1.80 8.27
CA TYR A 19 1.79 0.87 9.41
C TYR A 19 1.29 1.58 10.67
N ARG A 20 1.83 2.77 10.95
CA ARG A 20 1.41 3.59 12.08
C ARG A 20 -0.06 4.02 11.98
N TYR A 21 -0.50 4.43 10.80
CA TYR A 21 -1.88 4.87 10.56
C TYR A 21 -2.86 3.69 10.62
N TYR A 22 -2.64 2.63 9.83
CA TYR A 22 -3.62 1.55 9.67
C TYR A 22 -3.54 0.43 10.69
N VAL A 23 -2.39 0.23 11.35
CA VAL A 23 -2.18 -0.90 12.28
C VAL A 23 -2.06 -0.42 13.72
N LEU A 24 -1.31 0.66 13.97
CA LEU A 24 -1.08 1.14 15.33
C LEU A 24 -2.08 2.20 15.79
N ASP A 25 -2.84 2.82 14.87
CA ASP A 25 -3.70 3.98 15.17
C ASP A 25 -2.92 5.15 15.81
N GLU A 26 -1.64 5.31 15.42
CA GLU A 26 -0.70 6.30 15.95
C GLU A 26 -0.05 7.11 14.81
N PRO A 27 -0.80 7.94 14.07
CA PRO A 27 -0.24 8.75 12.98
C PRO A 27 0.77 9.77 13.52
N VAL A 28 1.94 9.81 12.88
CA VAL A 28 3.05 10.72 13.25
C VAL A 28 3.11 11.96 12.36
N ILE A 29 2.46 11.90 11.19
CA ILE A 29 2.36 13.00 10.23
C ILE A 29 0.89 13.17 9.83
N SER A 30 0.57 14.37 9.35
CA SER A 30 -0.75 14.68 8.80
C SER A 30 -0.96 14.02 7.42
N ASP A 31 -2.22 13.90 7.02
CA ASP A 31 -2.60 13.39 5.69
C ASP A 31 -1.96 14.22 4.57
N TYR A 32 -1.89 15.55 4.73
CA TYR A 32 -1.25 16.43 3.77
C TYR A 32 0.25 16.13 3.60
N GLU A 33 0.98 15.93 4.69
CA GLU A 33 2.41 15.59 4.63
C GLU A 33 2.62 14.22 3.99
N PHE A 34 1.77 13.25 4.31
CA PHE A 34 1.80 11.93 3.68
C PHE A 34 1.57 12.02 2.17
N ASP A 35 0.57 12.80 1.73
CA ASP A 35 0.26 13.01 0.33
C ASP A 35 1.42 13.67 -0.43
N GLN A 36 2.11 14.64 0.19
CA GLN A 36 3.29 15.27 -0.42
C GLN A 36 4.43 14.25 -0.63
N LEU A 37 4.71 13.40 0.36
CA LEU A 37 5.72 12.33 0.25
C LEU A 37 5.33 11.32 -0.83
N LEU A 38 4.03 10.99 -0.93
CA LEU A 38 3.52 10.06 -1.92
C LEU A 38 3.66 10.62 -3.35
N ILE A 39 3.31 11.90 -3.57
CA ILE A 39 3.49 12.58 -4.86
C ILE A 39 4.98 12.59 -5.24
N GLN A 40 5.86 12.91 -4.30
CA GLN A 40 7.30 12.90 -4.56
C GLN A 40 7.81 11.52 -4.98
N LEU A 41 7.34 10.46 -4.32
CA LEU A 41 7.70 9.08 -4.70
C LEU A 41 7.15 8.75 -6.10
N GLN A 42 5.91 9.14 -6.41
CA GLN A 42 5.31 8.93 -7.73
C GLN A 42 6.10 9.61 -8.85
N GLU A 43 6.50 10.87 -8.68
CA GLU A 43 7.30 11.61 -9.66
C GLU A 43 8.66 10.93 -9.91
N LEU A 44 9.32 10.47 -8.84
CA LEU A 44 10.60 9.76 -8.94
C LEU A 44 10.46 8.41 -9.66
N GLU A 45 9.41 7.65 -9.37
CA GLU A 45 9.13 6.37 -10.02
C GLU A 45 8.74 6.54 -11.49
N GLN A 46 7.95 7.57 -11.83
CA GLN A 46 7.61 7.90 -13.22
C GLN A 46 8.83 8.31 -14.03
N ALA A 47 9.71 9.12 -13.45
CA ALA A 47 10.96 9.53 -14.10
C ALA A 47 11.98 8.37 -14.22
N ASN A 48 11.81 7.30 -13.43
CA ASN A 48 12.73 6.17 -13.38
C ASN A 48 11.99 4.82 -13.39
N PRO A 49 11.40 4.42 -14.53
CA PRO A 49 10.62 3.20 -14.65
C PRO A 49 11.37 1.92 -14.27
N GLN A 50 12.71 1.93 -14.35
CA GLN A 50 13.57 0.82 -13.95
C GLN A 50 13.48 0.45 -12.47
N PHE A 51 12.94 1.36 -11.63
CA PHE A 51 12.75 1.11 -10.20
C PHE A 51 11.32 0.71 -9.84
N TYR A 52 10.45 0.46 -10.82
CA TYR A 52 9.08 0.01 -10.58
C TYR A 52 9.03 -1.20 -9.64
N ASP A 53 8.10 -1.18 -8.68
CA ASP A 53 7.87 -2.27 -7.72
C ASP A 53 6.37 -2.42 -7.46
N PRO A 54 5.78 -3.60 -7.70
CA PRO A 54 4.35 -3.83 -7.45
C PRO A 54 3.96 -3.70 -5.97
N ASN A 55 4.91 -3.79 -5.04
CA ASN A 55 4.67 -3.60 -3.61
C ASN A 55 4.86 -2.14 -3.15
N SER A 56 5.22 -1.23 -4.06
CA SER A 56 5.40 0.18 -3.71
C SER A 56 4.10 0.78 -3.17
N PRO A 57 4.15 1.68 -2.16
CA PRO A 57 2.97 2.39 -1.65
C PRO A 57 2.16 3.10 -2.73
N THR A 58 2.81 3.52 -3.82
CA THR A 58 2.16 4.18 -4.97
C THR A 58 1.23 3.27 -5.78
N GLN A 59 1.41 1.95 -5.69
CA GLN A 59 0.63 0.95 -6.44
C GLN A 59 -0.59 0.42 -5.67
N ARG A 60 -0.75 0.81 -4.40
CA ARG A 60 -1.87 0.34 -3.56
C ARG A 60 -3.23 0.91 -3.97
N VAL A 61 -3.25 2.08 -4.62
CA VAL A 61 -4.49 2.69 -5.13
C VAL A 61 -4.80 2.02 -6.47
N GLY A 62 -5.78 1.12 -6.46
CA GLY A 62 -6.01 0.11 -7.49
C GLY A 62 -6.00 0.60 -8.94
N GLY A 63 -5.42 -0.24 -9.80
CA GLY A 63 -5.42 -0.08 -11.25
C GLY A 63 -6.80 -0.23 -11.90
N ALA A 64 -6.82 -0.52 -13.20
CA ALA A 64 -8.06 -0.60 -13.97
C ALA A 64 -9.11 -1.52 -13.34
N VAL A 65 -10.37 -1.07 -13.32
CA VAL A 65 -11.52 -1.81 -12.77
C VAL A 65 -11.73 -3.10 -13.57
N THR A 66 -11.23 -4.22 -13.06
CA THR A 66 -11.52 -5.54 -13.63
C THR A 66 -12.85 -6.04 -13.06
N LYS A 67 -13.88 -6.14 -13.91
CA LYS A 67 -15.19 -6.70 -13.55
C LYS A 67 -15.21 -8.24 -13.50
N ASN A 68 -14.11 -8.87 -13.90
CA ASN A 68 -13.99 -10.33 -13.95
C ASN A 68 -13.16 -10.80 -12.76
N PHE A 69 -13.85 -11.31 -11.73
CA PHE A 69 -13.20 -11.99 -10.61
C PHE A 69 -13.13 -13.47 -10.92
N VAL A 70 -11.91 -14.02 -10.95
CA VAL A 70 -11.72 -15.47 -11.09
C VAL A 70 -12.09 -16.13 -9.76
N THR A 71 -12.88 -17.19 -9.80
CA THR A 71 -13.15 -18.00 -8.60
C THR A 71 -11.90 -18.80 -8.24
N VAL A 72 -11.34 -18.53 -7.07
CA VAL A 72 -10.18 -19.25 -6.53
C VAL A 72 -10.66 -20.15 -5.38
N PRO A 73 -10.44 -21.47 -5.43
CA PRO A 73 -10.78 -22.36 -4.33
C PRO A 73 -9.90 -22.07 -3.11
N HIS A 74 -10.48 -22.12 -1.91
CA HIS A 74 -9.72 -22.00 -0.67
C HIS A 74 -8.97 -23.31 -0.38
N ASP A 75 -7.70 -23.21 0.05
CA ASP A 75 -6.89 -24.37 0.45
C ASP A 75 -7.51 -25.14 1.63
N TYR A 76 -8.19 -24.41 2.53
CA TYR A 76 -8.90 -24.96 3.68
C TYR A 76 -10.34 -24.45 3.69
N ARG A 77 -11.26 -25.22 4.28
CA ARG A 77 -12.65 -24.79 4.43
C ARG A 77 -12.73 -23.55 5.30
N MET A 78 -13.39 -22.49 4.81
CA MET A 78 -13.78 -21.35 5.62
C MET A 78 -15.04 -21.72 6.42
N TYR A 79 -14.93 -21.75 7.74
CA TYR A 79 -16.06 -22.05 8.63
C TYR A 79 -16.91 -20.80 8.88
N SER A 80 -18.22 -20.98 8.99
CA SER A 80 -19.15 -19.97 9.48
C SER A 80 -19.32 -20.09 11.00
N LEU A 81 -19.50 -18.97 11.68
CA LEU A 81 -19.91 -18.96 13.09
C LEU A 81 -21.41 -19.24 13.20
N ASP A 82 -21.81 -19.96 14.25
CA ASP A 82 -23.23 -20.19 14.57
C ASP A 82 -23.79 -19.01 15.37
N ASN A 83 -25.10 -18.75 15.26
CA ASN A 83 -25.76 -17.65 15.95
C ASN A 83 -26.27 -18.10 17.33
N SER A 84 -26.19 -17.22 18.33
CA SER A 84 -26.80 -17.42 19.65
C SER A 84 -27.77 -16.28 19.96
N TYR A 85 -29.00 -16.62 20.34
CA TYR A 85 -30.03 -15.68 20.77
C TYR A 85 -30.45 -16.03 22.21
N SER A 86 -30.58 -15.03 23.09
CA SER A 86 -31.09 -15.15 24.47
C SER A 86 -32.22 -14.17 24.69
#